data_AF-A0A022R401-F1
#
_entry.id   AF-A0A022R401-F1
#
_cell.length_a   1.000
_cell.length_b   1.000
_cell.length_c   1.000
_cell.angle_alpha   90.00
_cell.angle_beta   90.00
_cell.angle_gamma   90.00
#
_symmetry.space_group_name_H-M   'P 1'
#
loop_
_entity.id
_entity.type
_entity.pdbx_description
1 polymer ?
#
loop_
_entity_poly.entity_id
_entity_poly.type
_entity_poly.pdbx_seq_one_letter_code
_entity_poly.pdbx_strand_id
1 'polypeptide(L)'
;MERIVVVVEEVEVARTALQWALANILRYGDVVTLLHVYPAAASKNKKKLRRLRLKGFQLSLSFSNICDAFPNTKTEIVVTEGDQDGRRIAAVVREIGASTLVLGLHDRSFLYRLINLQNNSTRNINCKVLAIKEPTTSVVASRTISVSTTMDFSQIEVSVLSVPEVPPTKIPYQLCPDPTAIIWRSRPSRTLKSSS
;
A
#
# COMPACT_ATOMS: atom_id res chain seq x y z
N MET A 1 5.81 -5.33 16.98
CA MET A 1 6.90 -5.44 16.00
C MET A 1 6.26 -5.44 14.64
N GLU A 2 6.44 -4.36 13.89
CA GLU A 2 5.91 -4.24 12.55
C GLU A 2 6.92 -4.74 11.51
N ARG A 3 6.39 -5.25 10.40
CA ARG A 3 7.17 -5.65 9.24
C ARG A 3 6.93 -4.62 8.15
N ILE A 4 7.95 -3.86 7.83
CA ILE A 4 7.89 -2.77 6.86
C ILE A 4 8.63 -3.25 5.61
N VAL A 5 7.95 -3.33 4.48
CA VAL A 5 8.58 -3.68 3.20
C VAL A 5 8.82 -2.39 2.42
N VAL A 6 10.04 -2.20 1.93
CA VAL A 6 10.41 -1.06 1.09
C VAL A 6 10.85 -1.58 -0.27
N VAL A 7 10.22 -1.09 -1.35
CA VAL A 7 10.62 -1.49 -2.71
C VAL A 7 11.84 -0.70 -3.16
N VAL A 8 12.86 -1.43 -3.61
CA VAL A 8 14.16 -0.89 -4.01
C VAL A 8 14.26 -0.83 -5.53
N GLU A 9 14.44 0.38 -6.04
CA GLU A 9 14.72 0.67 -7.45
C GLU A 9 16.01 1.50 -7.59
N GLU A 10 16.60 1.50 -8.79
CA GLU A 10 17.79 2.28 -9.13
C GLU A 10 17.41 3.74 -9.47
N VAL A 11 16.71 4.40 -8.54
CA VAL A 11 16.18 5.76 -8.68
C VAL A 11 16.33 6.50 -7.36
N GLU A 12 16.62 7.80 -7.38
CA GLU A 12 16.81 8.58 -6.14
C GLU A 12 15.53 8.67 -5.30
N VAL A 13 14.36 8.74 -5.94
CA VAL A 13 13.06 8.72 -5.24
C VAL A 13 12.91 7.52 -4.33
N ALA A 14 13.42 6.35 -4.73
CA ALA A 14 13.38 5.17 -3.88
C ALA A 14 14.28 5.32 -2.64
N ARG A 15 15.42 6.01 -2.75
CA ARG A 15 16.29 6.31 -1.60
C ARG A 15 15.63 7.31 -0.66
N THR A 16 15.04 8.38 -1.19
CA THR A 16 14.27 9.35 -0.42
C THR A 16 13.10 8.68 0.28
N ALA A 17 12.42 7.74 -0.39
CA ALA A 17 11.32 6.98 0.18
C ALA A 17 11.76 6.14 1.37
N LEU A 18 12.91 5.46 1.26
CA LEU A 18 13.51 4.72 2.37
C LEU A 18 13.88 5.67 3.53
N GLN A 19 14.60 6.76 3.26
CA GLN A 19 14.99 7.72 4.29
C GLN A 19 13.78 8.29 5.05
N TRP A 20 12.73 8.65 4.32
CA TRP A 20 11.50 9.13 4.94
C TRP A 20 10.84 8.05 5.79
N ALA A 21 10.77 6.80 5.31
CA ALA A 21 10.21 5.70 6.08
C ALA A 21 10.98 5.44 7.38
N LEU A 22 12.31 5.48 7.32
CA LEU A 22 13.19 5.31 8.48
C LEU A 22 13.00 6.46 9.49
N ALA A 23 12.78 7.69 9.03
CA ALA A 23 12.58 8.85 9.89
C ALA A 23 11.17 8.97 10.49
N ASN A 24 10.13 8.47 9.81
CA ASN A 24 8.72 8.74 10.18
C ASN A 24 7.95 7.53 10.69
N ILE A 25 8.30 6.32 10.25
CA ILE A 25 7.51 5.11 10.52
C ILE A 25 8.22 4.22 11.52
N LEU A 26 9.55 4.10 11.39
CA LEU A 26 10.31 3.07 12.07
C LEU A 26 10.33 3.27 13.59
N ARG A 27 9.98 2.23 14.32
CA ARG A 27 10.08 2.16 15.79
C ARG A 27 11.07 1.07 16.19
N TYR A 28 11.48 1.12 17.46
CA TYR A 28 12.34 0.10 18.03
C TYR A 28 11.67 -1.29 17.96
N GLY A 29 12.39 -2.27 17.40
CA GLY A 29 11.91 -3.65 17.23
C GLY A 29 11.16 -3.91 15.92
N ASP A 30 11.04 -2.92 15.03
CA ASP A 30 10.51 -3.13 13.69
C ASP A 30 11.57 -3.75 12.76
N VAL A 31 11.09 -4.48 11.75
CA VAL A 31 11.93 -5.13 10.73
C VAL A 31 11.68 -4.48 9.39
N VAL A 32 12.75 -4.00 8.76
CA VAL A 32 12.71 -3.40 7.43
C VAL A 32 13.19 -4.42 6.41
N THR A 33 12.32 -4.80 5.49
CA THR A 33 12.67 -5.69 4.38
C THR A 33 12.83 -4.89 3.09
N LEU A 34 14.05 -4.86 2.57
CA LEU A 34 14.43 -4.26 1.30
C LEU A 34 14.10 -5.23 0.16
N LEU A 35 13.04 -4.95 -0.59
CA LEU A 35 12.53 -5.79 -1.67
C LEU A 35 12.96 -5.26 -3.04
N HIS A 36 13.81 -5.99 -3.75
CA HIS A 36 14.08 -5.73 -5.17
C HIS A 36 13.38 -6.76 -6.06
N VAL A 37 12.65 -6.27 -7.05
CA VAL A 37 11.99 -7.10 -8.06
C VAL A 37 12.64 -6.85 -9.41
N TYR A 38 13.26 -7.89 -9.97
CA TYR A 38 13.82 -7.83 -11.33
C TYR A 38 12.87 -8.50 -12.33
N PRO A 39 12.85 -8.02 -13.59
CA PRO A 39 11.87 -8.48 -14.56
C PRO A 39 12.07 -9.96 -14.92
N ALA A 40 10.97 -10.68 -15.01
CA ALA A 40 10.97 -12.05 -15.49
C ALA A 40 11.54 -12.12 -16.92
N ALA A 41 12.54 -12.96 -17.13
CA ALA A 41 13.19 -13.07 -18.42
C ALA A 41 12.34 -13.93 -19.36
N ALA A 42 11.83 -13.35 -20.46
CA ALA A 42 11.13 -14.11 -21.52
C ALA A 42 11.99 -15.27 -22.09
N SER A 43 13.32 -15.14 -22.01
CA SER A 43 14.28 -16.18 -22.33
C SER A 43 14.82 -16.82 -21.07
N LYS A 44 14.78 -18.17 -20.98
CA LYS A 44 15.29 -18.98 -19.85
C LYS A 44 16.83 -19.01 -19.73
N ASN A 45 17.52 -17.95 -20.16
CA ASN A 45 18.97 -17.86 -20.05
C ASN A 45 19.38 -17.69 -18.58
N LYS A 46 19.80 -18.79 -17.96
CA LYS A 46 20.23 -18.87 -16.56
C LYS A 46 21.35 -17.87 -16.22
N LYS A 47 22.28 -17.59 -17.14
CA LYS A 47 23.38 -16.62 -16.92
C LYS A 47 22.83 -15.20 -16.80
N LYS A 48 21.90 -14.82 -17.69
CA LYS A 48 21.23 -13.51 -17.65
C LYS A 48 20.46 -13.34 -16.34
N LEU A 49 19.71 -14.37 -15.94
CA LEU A 49 18.93 -14.37 -14.69
C LEU A 49 19.83 -14.19 -13.45
N ARG A 50 20.93 -14.95 -13.39
CA ARG A 50 21.91 -14.83 -12.29
C ARG A 50 22.49 -13.43 -12.21
N ARG A 51 22.81 -12.81 -13.36
CA ARG A 51 23.32 -11.43 -13.39
C ARG A 51 22.30 -10.42 -12.88
N LEU A 52 21.01 -10.56 -13.25
CA LEU A 52 19.95 -9.69 -12.74
C LEU A 52 19.77 -9.82 -11.23
N ARG A 53 19.75 -11.06 -10.72
CA ARG A 53 19.66 -11.31 -9.27
C ARG A 53 20.85 -10.72 -8.51
N LEU A 54 22.07 -10.86 -9.03
CA LEU A 54 23.26 -10.26 -8.42
C LEU A 54 23.20 -8.73 -8.44
N LYS A 55 22.80 -8.12 -9.57
CA LYS A 55 22.62 -6.67 -9.67
C LYS A 55 21.58 -6.18 -8.66
N GLY A 56 20.45 -6.87 -8.55
CA GLY A 56 19.41 -6.56 -7.58
C GLY A 56 19.87 -6.64 -6.14
N PHE A 57 20.64 -7.68 -5.80
CA PHE A 57 21.22 -7.83 -4.46
C PHE A 57 22.21 -6.72 -4.13
N GLN A 58 23.09 -6.38 -5.07
CA GLN A 58 24.03 -5.26 -4.91
C GLN A 58 23.31 -3.92 -4.72
N LEU A 59 22.21 -3.71 -5.45
CA LEU A 59 21.38 -2.53 -5.27
C LEU A 59 20.74 -2.50 -3.88
N SER A 60 20.13 -3.60 -3.42
CA SER A 60 19.56 -3.70 -2.08
C SER A 60 20.60 -3.49 -0.97
N LEU A 61 21.84 -3.98 -1.15
CA LEU A 61 22.95 -3.71 -0.22
C LEU A 61 23.31 -2.22 -0.16
N SER A 62 23.24 -1.50 -1.28
CA SER A 62 23.47 -0.04 -1.22
C SER A 62 22.41 0.69 -0.39
N PHE A 63 21.18 0.16 -0.34
CA PHE A 63 20.10 0.69 0.50
C PHE A 63 20.23 0.26 1.97
N SER A 64 20.81 -0.91 2.25
CA SER A 64 21.05 -1.32 3.64
C SER A 64 22.02 -0.37 4.34
N ASN A 65 23.03 0.13 3.63
CA ASN A 65 23.95 1.14 4.17
C ASN A 65 23.23 2.42 4.66
N ILE A 66 22.07 2.77 4.08
CA ILE A 66 21.25 3.91 4.52
C ILE A 66 20.54 3.57 5.83
N CYS A 67 20.11 2.32 6.00
CA CYS A 67 19.47 1.83 7.21
C CYS A 67 20.46 1.74 8.38
N ASP A 68 21.74 1.45 8.11
CA ASP A 68 22.79 1.36 9.13
C ASP A 68 23.01 2.70 9.87
N ALA A 69 22.64 3.83 9.25
CA ALA A 69 22.64 5.14 9.91
C ALA A 69 21.59 5.27 11.03
N PHE A 70 20.61 4.34 11.09
CA PHE A 70 19.56 4.33 12.10
C PHE A 70 19.84 3.22 13.13
N PRO A 71 20.06 3.57 14.41
CA PRO A 71 20.42 2.60 15.42
C PRO A 71 19.28 1.59 15.67
N ASN A 72 19.64 0.32 15.87
CA ASN A 72 18.73 -0.78 16.20
C ASN A 72 17.71 -1.17 15.11
N THR A 73 17.99 -0.85 13.84
CA THR A 73 17.16 -1.32 12.73
C THR A 73 17.56 -2.74 12.35
N LYS A 74 16.58 -3.65 12.27
CA LYS A 74 16.80 -4.98 11.68
C LYS A 74 16.46 -4.91 10.20
N THR A 75 17.48 -5.06 9.35
CA THR A 75 17.33 -5.03 7.90
C THR A 75 17.41 -6.43 7.30
N GLU A 76 16.51 -6.72 6.37
CA GLU A 76 16.48 -7.97 5.62
C GLU A 76 16.44 -7.65 4.12
N ILE A 77 17.15 -8.43 3.30
CA ILE A 77 17.20 -8.22 1.86
C ILE A 77 16.48 -9.36 1.16
N VAL A 78 15.50 -9.01 0.31
CA VAL A 78 14.76 -9.96 -0.51
C VAL A 78 14.86 -9.54 -1.96
N VAL A 79 15.41 -10.43 -2.79
CA VAL A 79 15.58 -10.21 -4.23
C VAL A 79 14.82 -11.29 -4.97
N THR A 80 13.82 -10.90 -5.75
CA THR A 80 12.90 -11.84 -6.40
C THR A 80 12.69 -11.51 -7.87
N GLU A 81 12.44 -12.56 -8.66
CA GLU A 81 11.93 -12.41 -10.02
C GLU A 81 10.45 -12.09 -9.96
N GLY A 82 10.02 -11.08 -10.73
CA GLY A 82 8.62 -10.70 -10.77
C GLY A 82 8.17 -10.09 -12.09
N ASP A 83 6.85 -9.98 -12.18
CA ASP A 83 6.11 -9.35 -13.24
C ASP A 83 5.99 -7.84 -13.01
N GLN A 84 5.87 -7.08 -14.11
CA GLN A 84 5.70 -5.63 -14.06
C GLN A 84 4.31 -5.23 -13.54
N ASP A 85 3.39 -6.19 -13.39
CA ASP A 85 2.00 -5.99 -12.97
C ASP A 85 1.82 -6.03 -11.45
N GLY A 86 2.92 -6.06 -10.68
CA GLY A 86 2.90 -5.93 -9.22
C GLY A 86 2.38 -7.16 -8.45
N ARG A 87 1.96 -8.23 -9.14
CA ARG A 87 1.44 -9.46 -8.50
C ARG A 87 2.50 -10.10 -7.63
N ARG A 88 3.75 -10.16 -8.09
CA ARG A 88 4.85 -10.72 -7.30
C ARG A 88 5.07 -9.94 -6.00
N ILE A 89 4.98 -8.62 -6.04
CA ILE A 89 5.13 -7.77 -4.86
C ILE A 89 4.04 -8.08 -3.85
N ALA A 90 2.77 -8.09 -4.29
CA ALA A 90 1.65 -8.41 -3.42
C ALA A 90 1.79 -9.80 -2.77
N ALA A 91 2.29 -10.79 -3.52
CA ALA A 91 2.55 -12.13 -2.99
C ALA A 91 3.66 -12.15 -1.92
N VAL A 92 4.80 -11.50 -2.20
CA VAL A 92 5.95 -11.43 -1.28
C VAL A 92 5.58 -10.64 -0.02
N VAL A 93 4.87 -9.53 -0.16
CA VAL A 93 4.40 -8.71 0.97
C VAL A 93 3.47 -9.50 1.88
N ARG A 94 2.60 -10.34 1.29
CA ARG A 94 1.71 -11.23 2.04
C ARG A 94 2.45 -12.37 2.74
N GLU A 95 3.44 -12.97 2.07
CA GLU A 95 4.29 -14.02 2.64
C GLU A 95 5.12 -13.50 3.81
N ILE A 96 5.67 -12.29 3.68
CA ILE A 96 6.35 -11.59 4.76
C ILE A 96 5.35 -11.17 5.85
N GLY A 97 4.08 -11.00 5.54
CA GLY A 97 3.09 -10.47 6.49
C GLY A 97 3.39 -9.02 6.86
N ALA A 98 3.72 -8.19 5.88
CA ALA A 98 4.05 -6.79 6.11
C ALA A 98 2.82 -6.00 6.58
N SER A 99 3.00 -5.10 7.55
CA SER A 99 1.98 -4.12 7.95
C SER A 99 1.97 -2.91 7.03
N THR A 100 3.15 -2.54 6.51
CA THR A 100 3.35 -1.36 5.68
C THR A 100 4.23 -1.67 4.47
N LEU A 101 3.83 -1.18 3.29
CA LEU A 101 4.58 -1.23 2.04
C LEU A 101 4.94 0.20 1.62
N VAL A 102 6.23 0.51 1.49
CA VAL A 102 6.75 1.82 1.07
C VAL A 102 7.30 1.74 -0.35
N LEU A 103 6.91 2.71 -1.19
CA LEU A 103 7.21 2.77 -2.61
C LEU A 103 7.74 4.17 -2.98
N GLY A 104 8.78 4.24 -3.80
CA GLY A 104 9.15 5.47 -4.51
C GLY A 104 8.38 5.58 -5.83
N LEU A 105 7.66 6.68 -6.05
CA LEU A 105 6.93 6.96 -7.28
C LEU A 105 7.70 7.91 -8.18
N HIS A 106 8.06 7.40 -9.35
CA HIS A 106 8.69 8.17 -10.40
C HIS A 106 8.08 7.77 -11.76
N ASP A 107 8.05 8.69 -12.72
CA ASP A 107 7.35 8.54 -14.00
C ASP A 107 7.86 7.34 -14.84
N ARG A 108 9.10 6.90 -14.60
CA ARG A 108 9.70 5.71 -15.25
C ARG A 108 9.68 4.44 -14.39
N SER A 109 9.17 4.50 -13.17
CA SER A 109 9.12 3.35 -12.27
C SER A 109 8.04 2.37 -12.71
N PHE A 110 8.32 1.07 -12.56
CA PHE A 110 7.32 0.04 -12.89
C PHE A 110 6.10 0.14 -11.94
N LEU A 111 6.31 0.67 -10.73
CA LEU A 111 5.28 0.94 -9.73
C LEU A 111 4.33 2.06 -10.15
N TYR A 112 4.80 3.06 -10.89
CA TYR A 112 3.93 4.14 -11.39
C TYR A 112 2.89 3.61 -12.38
N ARG A 113 3.29 2.68 -13.26
CA ARG A 113 2.34 1.96 -14.12
C ARG A 113 1.30 1.18 -13.30
N LEU A 114 1.71 0.53 -12.21
CA LEU A 114 0.82 -0.22 -11.34
C LEU A 114 -0.27 0.66 -10.70
N ILE A 115 0.08 1.89 -10.30
CA ILE A 115 -0.84 2.84 -9.67
C ILE A 115 -1.74 3.54 -10.70
N ASN A 116 -1.19 3.97 -11.84
CA ASN A 116 -1.96 4.66 -12.89
C ASN A 116 -2.93 3.75 -13.65
N LEU A 117 -2.66 2.45 -13.76
CA LEU A 117 -3.47 1.54 -14.58
C LEU A 117 -4.79 1.07 -13.93
N GLN A 118 -5.14 1.51 -12.71
CA GLN A 118 -6.30 0.97 -11.97
C GLN A 118 -6.38 -0.57 -12.03
N ASN A 119 -5.23 -1.26 -12.07
CA ASN A 119 -5.23 -2.72 -12.06
C ASN A 119 -5.56 -3.19 -10.64
N ASN A 120 -6.59 -4.03 -10.51
CA ASN A 120 -7.08 -4.61 -9.25
C ASN A 120 -6.02 -5.34 -8.41
N SER A 121 -4.79 -5.53 -8.90
CA SER A 121 -3.70 -6.22 -8.20
C SER A 121 -3.28 -5.54 -6.89
N THR A 122 -3.43 -4.21 -6.77
CA THR A 122 -3.13 -3.47 -5.52
C THR A 122 -4.26 -3.50 -4.49
N ARG A 123 -5.47 -3.94 -4.86
CA ARG A 123 -6.60 -4.10 -3.93
C ARG A 123 -6.46 -5.31 -3.01
N ASN A 124 -5.52 -6.20 -3.31
CA ASN A 124 -5.32 -7.47 -2.60
C ASN A 124 -4.11 -7.46 -1.64
N ILE A 125 -3.54 -6.28 -1.38
CA ILE A 125 -2.45 -6.13 -0.42
C ILE A 125 -3.08 -5.69 0.89
N ASN A 126 -3.11 -6.58 1.88
CA ASN A 126 -3.75 -6.34 3.18
C ASN A 126 -2.91 -5.41 4.08
N CYS A 127 -2.10 -4.51 3.52
CA CYS A 127 -1.15 -3.68 4.23
C CYS A 127 -1.28 -2.20 3.83
N LYS A 128 -0.86 -1.31 4.71
CA LYS A 128 -0.83 0.13 4.44
C LYS A 128 0.21 0.43 3.36
N VAL A 129 -0.20 1.01 2.23
CA VAL A 129 0.71 1.39 1.15
C VAL A 129 1.04 2.87 1.25
N LEU A 130 2.33 3.20 1.26
CA LEU A 130 2.87 4.56 1.31
C LEU A 130 3.69 4.80 0.06
N ALA A 131 3.23 5.73 -0.77
CA ALA A 131 3.86 6.02 -2.03
C ALA A 131 4.44 7.45 -1.96
N ILE A 132 5.74 7.58 -2.19
CA ILE A 132 6.49 8.81 -2.03
C ILE A 132 6.91 9.28 -3.41
N LYS A 133 6.34 10.39 -3.85
CA LYS A 133 6.57 10.96 -5.18
C LYS A 133 7.75 11.93 -5.15
N GLU A 134 8.52 11.97 -6.24
CA GLU A 134 9.52 13.02 -6.45
C GLU A 134 8.84 14.40 -6.56
N PRO A 135 9.42 15.45 -5.96
CA PRO A 135 9.00 16.81 -6.29
C PRO A 135 9.30 17.07 -7.77
N THR A 136 8.24 17.14 -8.58
CA THR A 136 8.36 17.50 -9.99
C THR A 136 8.80 18.97 -10.07
N THR A 137 10.07 19.23 -10.39
CA THR A 137 10.51 20.56 -10.85
C THR A 137 10.01 20.80 -12.28
N SER A 138 8.69 20.80 -12.48
CA SER A 138 8.10 21.34 -13.70
C SER A 138 7.91 22.84 -13.51
N VAL A 139 8.95 23.59 -13.89
CA VAL A 139 8.84 25.00 -14.22
C VAL A 139 8.00 25.12 -15.49
N VAL A 140 6.67 25.11 -15.37
CA VAL A 140 5.71 25.93 -16.17
C VAL A 140 4.37 25.98 -15.42
N ALA A 141 3.98 27.22 -15.05
CA ALA A 141 2.71 27.71 -14.53
C ALA A 141 2.31 27.25 -13.11
N SER A 142 2.42 28.05 -12.04
CA SER A 142 2.21 29.50 -11.94
C SER A 142 3.08 30.14 -10.83
N ARG A 143 3.71 31.25 -11.18
CA ARG A 143 4.28 32.34 -10.36
C ARG A 143 4.34 32.11 -8.83
N THR A 144 5.54 32.05 -8.24
CA THR A 144 6.21 33.18 -7.55
C THR A 144 7.63 32.76 -7.12
N ILE A 145 8.53 33.74 -7.15
CA ILE A 145 9.97 33.71 -6.86
C ILE A 145 10.32 33.14 -5.47
N SER A 146 11.37 32.32 -5.35
CA SER A 146 12.49 32.61 -4.41
C SER A 146 13.70 31.70 -4.65
N VAL A 147 14.87 32.34 -4.58
CA VAL A 147 16.21 31.79 -4.64
C VAL A 147 16.66 31.47 -3.22
N SER A 148 17.25 30.29 -2.98
CA SER A 148 18.42 30.01 -2.09
C SER A 148 18.31 28.71 -1.29
N THR A 149 19.27 27.81 -1.56
CA THR A 149 19.91 26.84 -0.64
C THR A 149 19.22 26.54 0.69
N THR A 150 18.30 25.58 0.71
CA THR A 150 18.01 24.69 1.84
C THR A 150 17.16 23.55 1.27
N MET A 151 17.51 22.29 1.53
CA MET A 151 16.69 21.15 1.10
C MET A 151 15.40 21.16 1.92
N ASP A 152 14.32 21.65 1.33
CA ASP A 152 13.01 21.78 1.97
C ASP A 152 12.20 20.49 1.74
N PHE A 153 12.03 19.69 2.80
CA PHE A 153 11.28 18.42 2.83
C PHE A 153 9.75 18.63 2.86
N SER A 154 9.25 19.77 2.38
CA SER A 154 7.90 20.25 2.67
C SER A 154 6.77 19.62 1.84
N GLN A 155 7.04 18.75 0.86
CA GLN A 155 6.00 18.21 -0.03
C GLN A 155 6.16 16.72 -0.32
N ILE A 156 5.99 15.89 0.71
CA ILE A 156 5.75 14.46 0.51
C ILE A 156 4.24 14.25 0.49
N GLU A 157 3.67 14.17 -0.70
CA GLU A 157 2.26 13.84 -0.89
C GLU A 157 2.06 12.35 -0.62
N VAL A 158 1.71 12.00 0.62
CA VAL A 158 1.36 10.63 1.00
C VAL A 158 -0.05 10.32 0.51
N SER A 159 -0.18 9.83 -0.72
CA SER A 159 -1.46 9.35 -1.22
C SER A 159 -1.80 8.00 -0.55
N VAL A 160 -2.75 8.01 0.39
CA VAL A 160 -3.39 6.77 0.84
C VAL A 160 -4.22 6.25 -0.34
N LEU A 161 -3.89 5.07 -0.86
CA LEU A 161 -4.73 4.38 -1.84
C LEU A 161 -6.09 4.09 -1.17
N SER A 162 -7.07 4.95 -1.45
CA SER A 162 -8.42 4.79 -0.94
C SER A 162 -9.02 3.51 -1.50
N VAL A 163 -9.50 2.66 -0.60
CA VAL A 163 -10.45 1.60 -0.94
C VAL A 163 -11.62 2.30 -1.61
N PRO A 164 -12.07 1.89 -2.82
CA PRO A 164 -13.32 2.41 -3.35
C PRO A 164 -14.38 2.15 -2.28
N GLU A 165 -14.99 3.21 -1.79
CA GLU A 165 -16.08 3.14 -0.84
C GLU A 165 -17.13 2.22 -1.44
N VAL A 166 -17.17 0.97 -0.96
CA VAL A 166 -18.26 0.07 -1.29
C VAL A 166 -19.46 0.74 -0.63
N PRO A 167 -20.42 1.27 -1.41
CA PRO A 167 -21.60 1.86 -0.80
C PRO A 167 -22.18 0.75 0.09
N PRO A 168 -22.49 1.03 1.36
CA PRO A 168 -23.07 0.02 2.23
C PRO A 168 -24.24 -0.59 1.48
N THR A 169 -24.23 -1.91 1.29
CA THR A 169 -25.33 -2.61 0.65
C THR A 169 -26.58 -2.17 1.39
N LYS A 170 -27.51 -1.53 0.67
CA LYS A 170 -28.79 -1.12 1.22
C LYS A 170 -29.49 -2.41 1.67
N ILE A 171 -29.35 -2.73 2.95
CA ILE A 171 -30.24 -3.67 3.61
C ILE A 171 -31.60 -2.99 3.47
N PRO A 172 -32.57 -3.56 2.74
CA PRO A 172 -33.90 -3.01 2.72
C PRO A 172 -34.42 -3.14 4.15
N TYR A 173 -34.33 -2.07 4.93
CA TYR A 173 -35.11 -1.93 6.13
C TYR A 173 -36.56 -2.08 5.68
N GLN A 174 -37.20 -3.16 6.11
CA GLN A 174 -38.65 -3.22 6.08
C GLN A 174 -39.11 -2.07 6.96
N LEU A 175 -39.58 -1.01 6.31
CA LEU A 175 -40.36 0.03 6.97
C LEU A 175 -41.42 -0.70 7.79
N CYS A 176 -41.36 -0.52 9.10
CA CYS A 176 -42.41 -0.92 10.02
C CYS A 176 -43.75 -0.52 9.39
N PRO A 177 -44.74 -1.42 9.35
CA PRO A 177 -46.05 -1.03 8.87
C PRO A 177 -46.54 0.14 9.72
N ASP A 178 -47.18 1.10 9.06
CA ASP A 178 -47.90 2.25 9.60
C ASP A 178 -48.33 2.05 11.08
N PRO A 179 -48.04 3.02 12.00
CA PRO A 179 -48.44 2.92 13.40
C PRO A 179 -49.95 2.77 13.64
N THR A 180 -50.79 2.89 12.61
CA THR A 180 -52.24 2.66 12.68
C THR A 180 -52.70 1.29 12.15
N ALA A 181 -51.81 0.43 11.65
CA ALA A 181 -52.18 -0.86 11.05
C ALA A 181 -52.48 -2.00 12.07
N ILE A 182 -52.52 -1.71 13.37
CA ILE A 182 -52.92 -2.69 14.39
C ILE A 182 -54.46 -2.76 14.43
N ILE A 183 -55.03 -3.48 13.47
CA ILE A 183 -56.43 -3.88 13.50
C ILE A 183 -56.57 -4.99 14.54
N TRP A 184 -57.04 -4.63 15.74
CA TRP A 184 -57.48 -5.61 16.74
C TRP A 184 -58.68 -6.37 16.20
N ARG A 185 -58.46 -7.58 15.70
CA ARG A 185 -59.55 -8.54 15.47
C ARG A 185 -59.95 -9.15 16.81
N SER A 186 -60.96 -8.60 17.46
CA SER A 186 -61.67 -9.31 18.51
C SER A 186 -62.39 -10.52 17.88
N ARG A 187 -61.98 -11.73 18.25
CA ARG A 187 -62.77 -12.94 18.00
C ARG A 187 -63.81 -13.08 19.11
N PRO A 188 -65.05 -13.50 18.81
CA PRO A 188 -66.09 -13.62 19.81
C PRO A 188 -65.87 -14.90 20.64
N SER A 189 -65.81 -14.76 21.97
CA SER A 189 -65.82 -15.92 22.87
C SER A 189 -67.25 -16.42 23.04
N ARG A 190 -67.50 -17.64 22.56
CA ARG A 190 -68.69 -18.43 22.88
C ARG A 190 -68.70 -18.80 24.37
N THR A 191 -69.75 -18.32 25.07
CA THR A 191 -70.53 -18.94 26.16
C THR A 191 -69.85 -19.79 27.23
N LEU A 192 -70.14 -19.49 28.49
CA LEU A 192 -70.52 -20.51 29.49
C LEU A 192 -71.51 -19.94 30.52
N LYS A 193 -72.55 -20.73 30.76
CA LYS A 193 -73.65 -20.51 31.72
C LYS A 193 -73.17 -20.71 33.17
N SER A 194 -73.79 -19.97 34.10
CA SER A 194 -74.04 -20.38 35.49
C SER A 194 -75.17 -19.50 36.03
N SER A 195 -76.44 -19.92 36.14
CA SER A 195 -77.04 -20.73 37.22
C SER A 195 -76.78 -20.21 38.63
N SER A 196 -77.66 -19.32 39.11
CA SER A 196 -78.40 -19.40 40.39
C SER A 196 -79.45 -18.30 40.43
#